data_AF-A0A9P5X5E9-F1
#
_entry.id   AF-A0A9P5X5E9-F1
#
_cell.length_a   1.000
_cell.length_b   1.000
_cell.length_c   1.000
_cell.angle_alpha   90.00
_cell.angle_beta   90.00
_cell.angle_gamma   90.00
#
_symmetry.space_group_name_H-M   'P 1'
#
loop_
_entity.id
_entity.type
_entity.pdbx_description
1 polymer ?
#
loop_
_entity_poly.entity_id
_entity_poly.type
_entity_poly.pdbx_seq_one_letter_code
_entity_poly.pdbx_strand_id
1 'polypeptide(L)'
;MIFETNTEYPGVRLFALKMKDTVMSAHDAIINAQVKQTNLANKKWQEAPFTKGDLVYLSTKNFSIPKGWAHKLAPKYIRPYRII
;
A
#
# COMPACT_ATOMS: atom_id res chain seq x y z
N MET A 1 -13.75 -20.97 -17.18
CA MET A 1 -14.16 -21.70 -18.40
C MET A 1 -12.90 -22.07 -19.18
N ILE A 2 -12.14 -23.10 -18.76
CA ILE A 2 -10.92 -23.59 -19.47
C ILE A 2 -10.71 -25.12 -19.30
N PHE A 3 -11.22 -25.76 -18.23
CA PHE A 3 -11.06 -27.21 -18.03
C PHE A 3 -12.41 -27.93 -18.13
N GLU A 4 -12.84 -28.25 -19.35
CA GLU A 4 -13.93 -29.23 -19.54
C GLU A 4 -13.35 -30.64 -19.34
N THR A 5 -13.93 -31.39 -18.40
CA THR A 5 -13.42 -32.71 -17.97
C THR A 5 -14.27 -33.86 -18.49
N ASN A 6 -14.81 -33.72 -19.71
CA ASN A 6 -15.54 -34.81 -20.34
C ASN A 6 -14.56 -35.70 -21.11
N THR A 7 -13.75 -36.46 -20.36
CA THR A 7 -12.79 -37.42 -20.90
C THR A 7 -13.11 -38.81 -20.37
N GLU A 8 -13.03 -39.83 -21.23
CA GLU A 8 -13.26 -41.24 -20.86
C GLU A 8 -12.22 -41.76 -19.83
N TYR A 9 -11.08 -41.08 -19.68
CA TYR A 9 -9.98 -41.53 -18.85
C TYR A 9 -10.03 -40.90 -17.43
N PRO A 10 -10.23 -41.70 -16.36
CA PRO A 10 -10.44 -41.18 -15.01
C PRO A 10 -9.21 -40.48 -14.41
N GLY A 11 -8.00 -40.90 -14.79
CA GLY A 11 -6.75 -40.30 -14.33
C GLY A 11 -6.56 -38.86 -14.83
N VAL A 12 -6.93 -38.59 -16.09
CA VAL A 12 -6.86 -37.25 -16.69
C VAL A 12 -7.84 -36.31 -16.01
N ARG A 13 -9.05 -36.80 -15.70
CA ARG A 13 -10.07 -36.04 -14.98
C ARG A 13 -9.63 -35.66 -13.57
N LEU A 14 -9.05 -36.61 -12.82
CA LEU A 14 -8.54 -36.35 -11.47
C LEU A 14 -7.41 -35.32 -11.48
N PHE A 15 -6.51 -35.40 -12.47
CA PHE A 15 -5.42 -34.44 -12.63
C PHE A 15 -5.94 -33.04 -12.95
N ALA A 16 -6.88 -32.92 -13.90
CA ALA A 16 -7.49 -31.64 -14.26
C ALA A 16 -8.25 -30.99 -13.08
N LEU A 17 -8.96 -31.79 -12.28
CA LEU A 17 -9.63 -31.32 -11.06
C LEU A 17 -8.63 -30.78 -10.05
N LYS A 18 -7.55 -31.53 -9.77
CA LYS A 18 -6.47 -31.06 -8.89
C LYS A 18 -5.86 -29.76 -9.37
N MET A 19 -5.57 -29.63 -10.67
CA MET A 19 -5.04 -28.39 -11.22
C MET A 19 -6.02 -27.24 -11.05
N LYS A 20 -7.31 -27.45 -11.33
CA LYS A 20 -8.34 -26.44 -11.11
C LYS A 20 -8.39 -25.99 -9.64
N ASP A 21 -8.37 -26.93 -8.70
CA ASP A 21 -8.39 -26.64 -7.27
C ASP A 21 -7.14 -25.88 -6.83
N THR A 22 -5.96 -26.25 -7.34
CA THR A 22 -4.73 -25.50 -7.04
C THR A 22 -4.75 -24.07 -7.55
N VAL A 23 -5.33 -23.84 -8.74
CA VAL A 23 -5.47 -22.49 -9.31
C VAL A 23 -6.47 -21.66 -8.52
N MET A 24 -7.60 -22.24 -8.13
CA MET A 24 -8.60 -21.56 -7.28
C MET A 24 -8.01 -21.23 -5.90
N SER A 25 -7.31 -22.17 -5.28
CA SER A 25 -6.64 -21.97 -3.99
C SER A 25 -5.55 -20.88 -4.08
N ALA A 26 -4.74 -20.89 -5.14
CA ALA A 26 -3.74 -19.86 -5.37
C ALA A 26 -4.37 -18.47 -5.55
N HIS A 27 -5.47 -18.39 -6.30
CA HIS A 27 -6.22 -17.16 -6.49
C HIS A 27 -6.75 -16.60 -5.16
N ASP A 28 -7.38 -17.44 -4.35
CA ASP A 28 -7.90 -17.03 -3.04
C ASP A 28 -6.78 -16.61 -2.08
N ALA A 29 -5.62 -17.29 -2.15
CA ALA A 29 -4.43 -16.91 -1.40
C ALA A 29 -3.90 -15.52 -1.81
N ILE A 30 -3.91 -15.21 -3.12
CA ILE A 30 -3.50 -13.88 -3.63
C ILE A 30 -4.46 -12.79 -3.13
N ILE A 31 -5.77 -13.00 -3.23
CA ILE A 31 -6.77 -12.03 -2.72
C ILE A 31 -6.57 -11.79 -1.23
N ASN A 32 -6.42 -12.86 -0.44
CA ASN A 32 -6.19 -12.74 0.99
C ASN A 32 -4.89 -11.99 1.32
N ALA A 33 -3.82 -12.23 0.55
CA ALA A 33 -2.55 -11.52 0.72
C ALA A 33 -2.69 -10.03 0.40
N GLN A 34 -3.41 -9.67 -0.67
CA GLN A 34 -3.67 -8.28 -1.03
C GLN A 34 -4.46 -7.54 0.06
N VAL A 35 -5.53 -8.14 0.60
CA VAL A 35 -6.30 -7.55 1.71
C VAL A 35 -5.41 -7.30 2.93
N LYS A 36 -4.54 -8.25 3.28
CA LYS A 36 -3.58 -8.09 4.39
C LYS A 36 -2.58 -6.97 4.14
N GLN A 37 -2.01 -6.89 2.93
CA GLN A 37 -1.07 -5.83 2.55
C GLN A 37 -1.74 -4.46 2.60
N THR A 38 -2.93 -4.31 2.03
CA THR A 38 -3.70 -3.07 2.06
C THR A 38 -4.03 -2.67 3.50
N ASN A 39 -4.46 -3.59 4.35
CA ASN A 39 -4.72 -3.31 5.76
C ASN A 39 -3.47 -2.88 6.53
N LEU A 40 -2.31 -3.52 6.30
CA LEU A 40 -1.06 -3.13 6.93
C LEU A 40 -0.54 -1.78 6.43
N ALA A 41 -0.70 -1.51 5.13
CA ALA A 41 -0.39 -0.21 4.55
C ALA A 41 -1.30 0.86 5.19
N ASN A 42 -2.61 0.67 5.17
CA ASN A 42 -3.57 1.60 5.76
C ASN A 42 -3.33 1.78 7.27
N LYS A 43 -2.97 0.73 8.01
CA LYS A 43 -2.64 0.84 9.44
C LYS A 43 -1.38 1.68 9.71
N LYS A 44 -0.41 1.68 8.79
CA LYS A 44 0.77 2.58 8.87
C LYS A 44 0.43 4.00 8.43
N TRP A 45 -0.59 4.19 7.60
CA TRP A 45 -1.10 5.49 7.21
C TRP A 45 -2.00 6.03 8.32
N GLN A 46 -1.41 6.83 9.20
CA GLN A 46 -2.20 7.62 10.13
C GLN A 46 -2.71 8.85 9.39
N GLU A 47 -4.03 9.06 9.39
CA GLU A 47 -4.60 10.33 8.93
C GLU A 47 -3.96 11.45 9.74
N ALA A 48 -3.48 12.49 9.05
CA ALA A 48 -2.82 13.59 9.72
C ALA A 48 -3.85 14.27 10.64
N PRO A 49 -3.60 14.36 11.96
CA PRO A 49 -4.60 14.83 12.93
C PRO A 49 -4.81 16.35 12.89
N PHE A 50 -4.43 17.02 11.81
CA PHE A 50 -4.45 18.46 11.70
C PHE A 50 -5.77 18.94 11.13
N THR A 51 -6.35 19.93 11.79
CA THR A 51 -7.60 20.58 11.39
C THR A 51 -7.34 22.01 10.94
N LYS A 52 -8.28 22.57 10.17
CA LYS A 52 -8.21 23.97 9.74
C LYS A 52 -8.22 24.89 10.96
N GLY A 53 -7.23 25.77 11.04
CA GLY A 53 -6.99 26.63 12.20
C GLY A 53 -5.83 26.20 13.09
N ASP A 54 -5.35 24.95 12.98
CA ASP A 54 -4.22 24.48 13.76
C ASP A 54 -2.89 25.12 13.33
N LEU A 55 -2.00 25.28 14.30
CA LEU A 55 -0.63 25.78 14.11
C LEU A 55 0.34 24.61 13.94
N VAL A 56 0.90 24.45 12.75
CA VAL A 56 1.79 23.33 12.41
C VAL A 56 3.15 23.85 11.96
N TYR A 57 4.21 23.16 12.39
CA TYR A 57 5.57 23.39 11.94
C TYR A 57 5.78 22.78 10.54
N LEU A 58 6.33 23.55 9.60
CA LEU A 58 6.61 23.08 8.24
C LEU A 58 8.06 22.62 8.09
N SER A 59 8.28 21.47 7.44
CA SER A 59 9.64 20.97 7.21
C SER A 59 10.36 21.75 6.12
N THR A 60 11.60 22.14 6.37
CA THR A 60 12.46 22.89 5.43
C THR A 60 13.01 22.07 4.27
N LYS A 61 12.73 20.76 4.23
CA LYS A 61 13.32 19.85 3.24
C LYS A 61 13.07 20.28 1.79
N ASN A 62 11.90 20.86 1.51
CA ASN A 62 11.49 21.28 0.16
C ASN A 62 11.43 22.82 0.01
N PHE A 63 11.91 23.59 0.99
CA PHE A 63 11.91 25.04 0.91
C PHE A 63 13.22 25.55 0.33
N SER A 64 13.14 26.63 -0.46
CA SER A 64 14.32 27.41 -0.79
C SER A 64 14.82 28.10 0.47
N ILE A 65 16.05 27.79 0.87
CA ILE A 65 16.68 28.39 2.04
C ILE A 65 17.14 29.81 1.66
N PRO A 66 16.96 30.82 2.55
CA PRO A 66 17.44 32.17 2.29
C PRO A 66 18.95 32.18 2.01
N LYS A 67 19.37 33.04 1.08
CA LYS A 67 20.76 33.15 0.62
C LYS A 67 21.70 33.39 1.80
N GLY A 68 22.75 32.58 1.91
CA GLY A 68 23.76 32.66 2.97
C GLY A 68 23.63 31.60 4.06
N TRP A 69 22.58 30.78 4.05
CA TRP A 69 22.45 29.63 4.96
C TRP A 69 22.78 28.33 4.24
N ALA A 70 23.69 27.54 4.81
CA ALA A 70 23.92 26.18 4.35
C ALA A 70 22.73 25.29 4.78
N HIS A 71 22.28 24.38 3.90
CA HIS A 71 21.24 23.39 4.23
C HIS A 71 21.55 22.58 5.50
N LYS A 72 22.84 22.40 5.82
CA LYS A 72 23.30 21.72 7.03
C LYS A 72 22.98 22.48 8.32
N LEU A 73 22.92 23.82 8.28
CA LEU A 73 22.73 24.68 9.44
C LEU A 73 21.30 25.22 9.56
N ALA A 74 20.47 25.03 8.53
CA ALA A 74 19.08 25.44 8.59
C ALA A 74 18.28 24.56 9.56
N PRO A 75 17.31 25.13 10.30
CA PRO A 75 16.44 24.37 11.16
C PRO A 75 15.61 23.39 10.31
N LYS A 76 15.37 22.19 10.85
CA LYS A 76 14.59 21.15 10.16
C LYS A 76 13.12 21.54 9.98
N TYR A 77 12.60 22.37 10.88
CA TYR A 77 11.23 22.88 10.85
C TYR A 77 11.22 24.39 11.05
N ILE A 78 10.39 25.11 10.28
CA ILE A 78 10.16 26.55 10.42
C ILE A 78 8.89 26.78 11.24
N ARG A 79 8.87 27.94 11.92
CA ARG A 79 7.79 28.59 12.67
C ARG A 79 6.38 28.01 12.44
N PRO A 80 5.52 28.02 13.48
CA PRO A 80 4.15 27.54 13.34
C PRO A 80 3.36 28.36 12.30
N TYR A 81 2.79 27.66 11.32
CA TYR A 81 1.88 28.21 10.32
C TYR A 81 0.45 27.72 10.58
N ARG A 82 -0.52 28.60 10.34
CA ARG A 82 -1.94 28.24 10.46
C ARG A 82 -2.43 27.56 9.20
N ILE A 83 -3.13 26.43 9.34
CA ILE A 83 -3.84 25.78 8.22
C ILE A 83 -5.09 26.61 7.89
N ILE A 84 -5.22 27.06 6.64
CA ILE A 84 -6.33 27.90 6.13
C ILE A 84 -7.25 27.07 5.26
#